data_AF-A0A8H4V484-F1
#
_entry.id   AF-A0A8H4V484-F1
#
_cell.length_a   1.000
_cell.length_b   1.000
_cell.length_c   1.000
_cell.angle_alpha   90.00
_cell.angle_beta   90.00
_cell.angle_gamma   90.00
#
_symmetry.space_group_name_H-M   'P 1'
#
loop_
_entity.id
_entity.type
_entity.pdbx_description
1 polymer ?
#
loop_
_entity_poly.entity_id
_entity_poly.type
_entity_poly.pdbx_seq_one_letter_code
_entity_poly.pdbx_strand_id
1 'polypeptide(L)'
;MFDSRFFLLTLTTLKGAQAWGVLGHATVAYVAQNYLDSTTAAWAQGVLGDTSDSYLANIASWADTYRSTTAGKWSAPFHFIDAEDSPPTDCNVDYERDCGSSGCSVSAIANYTQR
;
A
#
# COMPACT_ATOMS: atom_id res chain seq x y z
N MET A 1 25.30 13.02 -31.33
CA MET A 1 26.20 13.09 -30.17
C MET A 1 25.41 13.77 -29.07
N PHE A 2 24.65 12.98 -28.28
CA PHE A 2 23.84 13.52 -27.20
C PHE A 2 24.78 13.86 -26.05
N ASP A 3 24.86 15.14 -25.69
CA ASP A 3 25.72 15.63 -24.63
C ASP A 3 25.22 15.11 -23.27
N SER A 4 25.98 14.18 -22.66
CA SER A 4 25.65 13.58 -21.35
C SER A 4 25.43 14.61 -20.23
N ARG A 5 25.86 15.87 -20.42
CA ARG A 5 25.65 16.96 -19.47
C ARG A 5 24.18 17.38 -19.36
N PHE A 6 23.37 17.21 -20.41
CA PHE A 6 21.94 17.53 -20.36
C PHE A 6 21.10 16.47 -19.63
N PHE A 7 21.56 15.21 -19.59
CA PHE A 7 20.82 14.10 -18.99
C PHE A 7 20.82 14.14 -17.44
N LEU A 8 21.84 14.76 -16.85
CA LEU A 8 22.01 14.84 -15.39
C LEU A 8 21.17 15.96 -14.74
N LEU A 9 20.80 17.02 -15.47
CA LEU A 9 19.99 18.11 -14.91
C LEU A 9 18.49 17.78 -14.80
N THR A 10 17.99 16.78 -15.52
CA THR A 10 16.58 16.38 -15.51
C THR A 10 16.18 15.51 -14.31
N LEU A 11 17.14 14.97 -13.55
CA LEU A 11 16.82 14.06 -12.44
C LEU A 11 16.40 14.81 -11.14
N THR A 12 16.75 16.09 -11.01
CA THR A 12 16.49 16.88 -9.79
C THR A 12 15.07 17.45 -9.72
N THR A 13 14.26 17.29 -10.78
CA THR A 13 12.87 17.78 -10.85
C THR A 13 11.81 16.71 -10.63
N LEU A 14 12.20 15.45 -10.38
CA LEU A 14 11.25 14.38 -10.05
C LEU A 14 10.68 14.61 -8.64
N LYS A 15 9.41 15.03 -8.57
CA LYS A 15 8.66 15.06 -7.32
C LYS A 15 8.27 13.62 -6.94
N GLY A 16 9.07 12.99 -6.08
CA GLY A 16 8.72 11.69 -5.52
C GLY A 16 7.61 11.81 -4.47
N ALA A 17 6.64 10.90 -4.50
CA ALA A 17 5.72 10.71 -3.39
C ALA A 17 6.44 9.97 -2.25
N GLN A 18 6.26 10.44 -1.00
CA GLN A 18 6.74 9.71 0.18
C GLN A 18 5.66 8.68 0.56
N ALA A 19 5.90 7.41 0.24
CA ALA A 19 5.04 6.32 0.67
C ALA A 19 5.38 5.88 2.12
N TRP A 20 4.44 5.19 2.76
CA TRP A 20 4.68 4.60 4.07
C TRP A 20 5.71 3.47 3.97
N GLY A 21 6.62 3.42 4.95
CA GLY A 21 7.44 2.25 5.25
C GLY A 21 6.95 1.54 6.51
N VAL A 22 7.82 0.72 7.10
CA VAL A 22 7.49 -0.09 8.30
C VAL A 22 6.90 0.74 9.44
N LEU A 23 7.49 1.90 9.73
CA LEU A 23 7.00 2.82 10.77
C LEU A 23 5.56 3.28 10.47
N GLY A 24 5.31 3.73 9.24
CA GLY A 24 4.00 4.23 8.82
C GLY A 24 2.91 3.17 8.95
N HIS A 25 3.18 1.96 8.46
CA HIS A 25 2.27 0.83 8.57
C HIS A 25 1.97 0.48 10.04
N ALA A 26 2.99 0.40 10.89
CA ALA A 26 2.80 0.14 12.32
C ALA A 26 2.00 1.25 13.00
N THR A 27 2.26 2.53 12.69
CA THR A 27 1.50 3.66 13.24
C THR A 27 0.02 3.59 12.87
N VAL A 28 -0.31 3.32 11.60
CA VAL A 28 -1.72 3.17 11.17
C VAL A 28 -2.39 2.02 11.91
N ALA A 29 -1.70 0.88 12.06
CA ALA A 29 -2.24 -0.27 12.79
C ALA A 29 -2.50 0.04 14.27
N TYR A 30 -1.59 0.73 14.96
CA TYR A 30 -1.82 1.15 16.34
C TYR A 30 -2.99 2.15 16.48
N VAL A 31 -3.13 3.09 15.54
CA VAL A 31 -4.28 4.00 15.51
C VAL A 31 -5.57 3.20 15.34
N ALA A 32 -5.60 2.23 14.41
CA ALA A 32 -6.77 1.38 14.21
C ALA A 32 -7.15 0.60 15.49
N GLN A 33 -6.18 -0.04 16.15
CA GLN A 33 -6.42 -0.78 17.41
C GLN A 33 -7.11 0.09 18.48
N ASN A 34 -6.78 1.38 18.55
CA ASN A 34 -7.37 2.30 19.52
C ASN A 34 -8.86 2.61 19.25
N TYR A 35 -9.34 2.43 18.02
CA TYR A 35 -10.72 2.75 17.63
C TYR A 35 -11.62 1.52 17.42
N LEU A 36 -11.06 0.30 17.50
CA LEU A 36 -11.86 -0.92 17.41
C LEU A 36 -12.68 -1.12 18.69
N ASP A 37 -13.93 -1.56 18.53
CA ASP A 37 -14.70 -2.08 19.67
C ASP A 37 -14.12 -3.43 20.15
N SER A 38 -14.51 -3.83 21.36
CA SER A 38 -14.00 -5.07 21.98
C SER A 38 -14.34 -6.33 21.19
N THR A 39 -15.46 -6.35 20.48
CA THR A 39 -15.90 -7.51 19.70
C THR A 39 -15.02 -7.68 18.46
N THR A 40 -14.74 -6.58 17.77
CA THR A 40 -13.90 -6.56 16.57
C THR A 40 -12.43 -6.84 16.94
N ALA A 41 -11.94 -6.27 18.04
CA ALA A 41 -10.60 -6.56 18.54
C ALA A 41 -10.43 -8.06 18.87
N ALA A 42 -11.37 -8.64 19.63
CA ALA A 42 -11.31 -10.06 19.98
C ALA A 42 -11.40 -10.98 18.75
N TRP A 43 -12.23 -10.64 17.76
CA TRP A 43 -12.30 -11.37 16.49
C TRP A 43 -10.95 -11.32 15.74
N ALA A 44 -10.36 -10.14 15.59
CA ALA A 44 -9.10 -9.97 14.87
C ALA A 44 -7.94 -10.70 15.56
N GLN A 45 -7.84 -10.59 16.89
CA GLN A 45 -6.87 -11.35 17.69
C GLN A 45 -7.04 -12.87 17.51
N GLY A 46 -8.29 -13.35 17.45
CA GLY A 46 -8.60 -14.76 17.20
C GLY A 46 -8.15 -15.23 15.82
N VAL A 47 -8.38 -14.45 14.77
CA VAL A 47 -7.92 -14.75 13.40
C VAL A 47 -6.39 -14.76 13.31
N LEU A 48 -5.74 -13.80 13.96
CA LEU A 48 -4.28 -13.66 13.92
C LEU A 48 -3.55 -14.63 14.86
N GLY A 49 -4.24 -15.19 15.85
CA GLY A 49 -3.61 -15.98 16.91
C GLY A 49 -2.65 -15.15 17.78
N ASP A 50 -2.87 -13.83 17.86
CA ASP A 50 -2.03 -12.87 18.58
C ASP A 50 -2.92 -12.02 19.49
N THR A 51 -2.73 -12.15 20.80
CA THR A 51 -3.46 -11.38 21.83
C THR A 51 -2.59 -10.28 22.47
N SER A 52 -1.43 -9.98 21.89
CA SER A 52 -0.56 -8.90 22.38
C SER A 52 -1.18 -7.52 22.15
N ASP A 53 -0.64 -6.52 22.83
CA ASP A 53 -1.01 -5.11 22.64
C ASP A 53 -0.59 -4.55 21.26
N SER A 54 0.09 -5.35 20.44
CA SER A 54 0.60 -5.00 19.11
C SER A 54 0.02 -5.88 18.01
N TYR A 55 -1.08 -6.60 18.25
CA TYR A 55 -1.59 -7.65 17.34
C TYR A 55 -1.79 -7.23 15.88
N LEU A 56 -2.25 -6.00 15.58
CA LEU A 56 -2.30 -5.48 14.21
C LEU A 56 -0.95 -4.93 13.75
N ALA A 57 -0.22 -4.25 14.65
CA ALA A 57 1.08 -3.65 14.32
C ALA A 57 2.15 -4.68 13.93
N ASN A 58 2.14 -5.86 14.56
CA ASN A 58 3.05 -6.97 14.29
C ASN A 58 2.94 -7.47 12.85
N ILE A 59 1.76 -7.37 12.23
CA ILE A 59 1.50 -7.85 10.86
C ILE A 59 1.42 -6.72 9.83
N ALA A 60 1.47 -5.45 10.25
CA ALA A 60 1.16 -4.31 9.38
C ALA A 60 2.09 -4.17 8.17
N SER A 61 3.33 -4.68 8.26
CA SER A 61 4.31 -4.67 7.17
C SER A 61 4.51 -6.03 6.49
N TRP A 62 3.67 -7.02 6.81
CA TRP A 62 3.78 -8.37 6.26
C TRP A 62 3.65 -8.37 4.72
N ALA A 63 2.68 -7.62 4.18
CA ALA A 63 2.41 -7.61 2.74
C ALA A 63 3.60 -7.08 1.91
N ASP A 64 4.30 -6.07 2.43
CA ASP A 64 5.52 -5.52 1.80
C ASP A 64 6.68 -6.52 1.77
N THR A 65 6.76 -7.39 2.78
CA THR A 65 7.72 -8.50 2.80
C THR A 65 7.28 -9.59 1.83
N TYR A 66 5.99 -9.96 1.85
CA TYR A 66 5.43 -11.04 1.02
C TYR A 66 5.55 -10.76 -0.48
N ARG A 67 5.23 -9.54 -0.93
CA ARG A 67 5.34 -9.14 -2.35
C ARG A 67 6.75 -9.28 -2.92
N SER A 68 7.77 -9.30 -2.06
CA SER A 68 9.18 -9.45 -2.45
C SER A 68 9.62 -10.91 -2.58
N THR A 69 8.76 -11.87 -2.23
CA THR A 69 9.03 -13.32 -2.38
C THR A 69 8.58 -13.82 -3.76
N THR A 70 9.13 -14.95 -4.22
CA THR A 70 8.64 -15.60 -5.46
C THR A 70 7.15 -15.95 -5.38
N ALA A 71 6.67 -16.40 -4.21
CA ALA A 71 5.28 -16.79 -4.01
C ALA A 71 4.32 -15.59 -3.95
N GLY A 72 4.77 -14.44 -3.45
CA GLY A 72 3.94 -13.24 -3.28
C GLY A 72 4.09 -12.20 -4.37
N LYS A 73 4.99 -12.39 -5.34
CA LYS A 73 5.28 -11.40 -6.39
C LYS A 73 4.05 -10.89 -7.14
N TRP A 74 3.03 -11.74 -7.29
CA TRP A 74 1.77 -11.41 -7.93
C TRP A 74 0.96 -10.33 -7.17
N SER A 75 1.17 -10.16 -5.87
CA SER A 75 0.44 -9.18 -5.05
C SER A 75 1.06 -7.78 -5.09
N ALA A 76 2.22 -7.58 -5.75
CA ALA A 76 2.89 -6.29 -5.79
C ALA A 76 1.98 -5.14 -6.30
N PRO A 77 1.15 -5.32 -7.35
CA PRO A 77 0.24 -4.28 -7.83
C PRO A 77 -0.85 -3.87 -6.83
N PHE A 78 -1.14 -4.70 -5.82
CA PHE A 78 -2.19 -4.41 -4.84
C PHE A 78 -1.84 -3.29 -3.85
N HIS A 79 -0.60 -2.81 -3.88
CA HIS A 79 -0.13 -1.77 -2.97
C HIS A 79 -0.41 -0.36 -3.48
N PHE A 80 -0.90 -0.21 -4.71
CA PHE A 80 -1.12 1.08 -5.35
C PHE A 80 -2.24 1.02 -6.39
N ILE A 81 -2.63 2.19 -6.85
CA ILE A 81 -3.40 2.40 -8.08
C ILE A 81 -2.65 3.49 -8.85
N ASP A 82 -2.22 3.17 -10.06
CA ASP A 82 -1.42 4.08 -10.88
C ASP A 82 -2.38 5.01 -11.64
N ALA A 83 -2.71 6.15 -11.01
CA ALA A 83 -3.64 7.11 -11.57
C ALA A 83 -3.09 7.73 -12.87
N GLU A 84 -3.79 7.55 -13.99
CA GLU A 84 -3.40 8.11 -15.28
C GLU A 84 -3.93 9.56 -15.45
N ASP A 85 -3.47 10.45 -14.58
CA ASP A 85 -3.85 11.88 -14.55
C ASP A 85 -2.70 12.82 -14.99
N SER A 86 -2.81 14.13 -14.69
CA SER A 86 -1.86 15.15 -15.16
C SER A 86 -1.44 16.11 -14.04
N PRO A 87 -0.69 15.64 -13.03
CA PRO A 87 -0.25 16.47 -11.92
C PRO A 87 0.82 17.48 -12.38
N PRO A 88 0.86 18.70 -11.80
CA PRO A 88 -0.02 19.20 -10.74
C PRO A 88 -1.31 19.86 -11.26
N THR A 89 -1.58 19.80 -12.57
CA THR A 89 -2.67 20.56 -13.21
C THR A 89 -4.04 19.93 -13.04
N ASP A 90 -4.13 18.60 -13.03
CA ASP A 90 -5.36 17.85 -12.81
C ASP A 90 -5.03 16.53 -12.12
N CYS A 91 -5.72 16.25 -11.01
CA CYS A 91 -5.56 15.04 -10.24
C CYS A 91 -6.89 14.31 -10.14
N ASN A 92 -6.96 13.09 -10.67
CA ASN A 92 -8.16 12.28 -10.65
C ASN A 92 -7.81 10.79 -10.68
N VAL A 93 -8.69 9.98 -10.09
CA VAL A 93 -8.59 8.52 -10.11
C VAL A 93 -9.87 7.97 -10.69
N ASP A 94 -9.74 7.08 -11.68
CA ASP A 94 -10.82 6.34 -12.31
C ASP A 94 -10.51 4.85 -12.22
N TYR A 95 -11.39 4.08 -11.58
CA TYR A 95 -11.12 2.66 -11.32
C TYR A 95 -10.99 1.81 -12.59
N GLU A 96 -11.84 2.05 -13.59
CA GLU A 96 -11.83 1.24 -14.81
C GLU A 96 -10.60 1.54 -15.66
N ARG A 97 -10.14 2.79 -15.65
CA ARG A 97 -8.91 3.23 -16.33
C ARG A 97 -7.64 2.78 -15.60
N ASP A 98 -7.58 3.01 -14.29
CA ASP A 98 -6.31 3.02 -13.53
C ASP A 98 -5.97 1.69 -12.84
N CYS A 99 -6.95 0.78 -12.63
CA CYS A 99 -6.69 -0.42 -11.85
C CYS A 99 -5.86 -1.50 -12.59
N GLY A 100 -5.95 -1.50 -13.92
CA GLY A 100 -5.25 -2.47 -14.78
C GLY A 100 -5.72 -3.92 -14.62
N SER A 101 -5.18 -4.81 -15.46
CA SER A 101 -5.57 -6.22 -15.51
C SER A 101 -4.95 -7.11 -14.42
N SER A 102 -3.84 -6.68 -13.82
CA SER A 102 -3.21 -7.36 -12.68
C SER A 102 -3.88 -7.05 -11.34
N GLY A 103 -4.86 -6.14 -11.33
CA GLY A 103 -5.47 -5.59 -10.13
C GLY A 103 -4.64 -4.47 -9.51
N CYS A 104 -5.30 -3.77 -8.58
CA CYS A 104 -4.80 -2.61 -7.85
C CYS A 104 -5.27 -2.64 -6.39
N SER A 105 -4.86 -1.65 -5.59
CA SER A 105 -5.27 -1.50 -4.19
C SER A 105 -6.78 -1.53 -3.98
N VAL A 106 -7.55 -0.87 -4.84
CA VAL A 106 -9.02 -0.84 -4.77
C VAL A 106 -9.62 -2.25 -4.95
N SER A 107 -9.19 -2.97 -5.99
CA SER A 107 -9.66 -4.35 -6.24
C SER A 107 -9.26 -5.32 -5.12
N ALA A 108 -8.08 -5.11 -4.52
CA ALA A 108 -7.59 -5.94 -3.43
C ALA A 108 -8.43 -5.75 -2.17
N ILE A 109 -8.74 -4.50 -1.80
CA ILE A 109 -9.65 -4.20 -0.68
C ILE A 109 -11.00 -4.87 -0.88
N ALA A 110 -11.60 -4.76 -2.07
CA ALA A 110 -12.88 -5.41 -2.37
C ALA A 110 -12.81 -6.94 -2.21
N ASN A 111 -11.77 -7.58 -2.76
CA ASN A 111 -11.56 -9.02 -2.65
C ASN A 111 -11.39 -9.47 -1.19
N TYR A 112 -10.44 -8.88 -0.45
CA TYR A 112 -10.11 -9.33 0.92
C TYR A 112 -11.15 -8.97 1.97
N THR A 113 -12.04 -8.01 1.69
CA THR A 113 -13.20 -7.73 2.55
C THR A 113 -14.28 -8.81 2.43
N GLN A 114 -14.42 -9.44 1.26
CA GLN A 114 -15.46 -10.44 0.98
C GLN A 114 -15.07 -11.88 1.40
N ARG A 115 -13.78 -12.18 1.49
CA ARG A 115 -13.24 -13.53 1.77
C ARG A 115 -13.48 -13.97 3.21
#